data_AF-A0A8I1B3Z1-F1
#
_entry.id   AF-A0A8I1B3Z1-F1
#
_cell.length_a   1.000
_cell.length_b   1.000
_cell.length_c   1.000
_cell.angle_alpha   90.00
_cell.angle_beta   90.00
_cell.angle_gamma   90.00
#
_symmetry.space_group_name_H-M   'P 1'
#
loop_
_entity.id
_entity.type
_entity.pdbx_description
1 polymer ?
#
loop_
_entity_poly.entity_id
_entity_poly.type
_entity_poly.pdbx_seq_one_letter_code
_entity_poly.pdbx_strand_id
1 'polypeptide(L)'
;MTPAGILVAAEYADSPIAQYQGNPLIEALPPIRSEADAAACMALFPDEPGGETGLSKEVRLHCIDRLLHLVQPLPIHLELESALSALIRSGYVGRNPLSQSTWRHVYSLALGQAKESGFRSTASTLSVVGLSGIGKSTALESILRLYPQAIRHRQYRRQELVQVQIPWLKIECPFDGSLTGLCHAFFRALDRAIGEERYARRYRSIRGIVQLVHQIEQIASTHFVGVLIIDELQHLRVAKTGGKENMLNFFVNLINSIGIPVVFVGTNSMIELFSDVMRNARRATGLGLSDFRQPKRDDPAWALLVDAAWQYQWVRHVEPLTDELRKVLYDLTQGVTDFLIKLLVLAQRHAIHTGEERLTLKLLRTIADTRMQLLKPALDALRSGDTKRMSKFEDLLPPDSQIAAMMGAIDGDARVSSRLAMLQDMRRPPAGNAEASLSPIAVTSGIPSTGVKQSGVPVPSEARRLVECDAPFVALRDAGWLQADALEFSTAYADC
;
A
#
# COMPACT_ATOMS: atom_id res chain seq x y z
N MET A 1 -3.82 -7.46 -5.14
CA MET A 1 -2.43 -7.13 -5.51
C MET A 1 -1.92 -8.26 -6.39
N THR A 2 -1.31 -7.96 -7.53
CA THR A 2 -0.51 -8.98 -8.25
C THR A 2 0.59 -9.43 -7.28
N PRO A 3 0.73 -10.72 -6.95
CA PRO A 3 1.74 -11.14 -5.98
C PRO A 3 3.13 -10.81 -6.53
N ALA A 4 3.94 -10.13 -5.72
CA ALA A 4 5.33 -9.81 -6.08
C ALA A 4 6.11 -11.12 -6.32
N GLY A 5 6.98 -11.14 -7.33
CA GLY A 5 7.83 -12.29 -7.64
C GLY A 5 7.15 -13.40 -8.47
N ILE A 6 5.93 -13.20 -8.97
CA ILE A 6 5.32 -14.12 -9.94
C ILE A 6 5.68 -13.69 -11.36
N LEU A 7 6.49 -14.52 -12.03
CA LEU A 7 6.75 -14.43 -13.46
C LEU A 7 5.58 -15.02 -14.23
N VAL A 8 4.80 -14.17 -14.90
CA VAL A 8 3.70 -14.59 -15.77
C VAL A 8 4.25 -15.00 -17.14
N ALA A 9 3.80 -16.11 -17.71
CA ALA A 9 4.22 -16.50 -19.06
C ALA A 9 3.66 -15.50 -20.09
N ALA A 10 4.48 -15.13 -21.08
CA ALA A 10 4.04 -14.22 -22.14
C ALA A 10 2.96 -14.87 -23.02
N GLU A 11 1.83 -14.18 -23.16
CA GLU A 11 0.80 -14.45 -24.14
C GLU A 11 0.76 -13.28 -25.12
N TYR A 12 0.80 -13.57 -26.43
CA TYR A 12 0.93 -12.52 -27.45
C TYR A 12 -0.38 -12.32 -28.19
N ALA A 13 -0.81 -11.07 -28.30
CA ALA A 13 -1.91 -10.64 -29.15
C ALA A 13 -1.41 -9.62 -30.19
N ASP A 14 -1.80 -9.81 -31.46
CA ASP A 14 -1.42 -8.88 -32.52
C ASP A 14 -1.97 -7.47 -32.23
N SER A 15 -1.11 -6.46 -32.35
CA SER A 15 -1.50 -5.08 -32.10
C SER A 15 -2.26 -4.47 -33.29
N PRO A 16 -3.39 -3.77 -33.06
CA PRO A 16 -4.08 -3.01 -34.11
C PRO A 16 -3.29 -1.76 -34.54
N ILE A 17 -2.30 -1.35 -33.75
CA ILE A 17 -1.48 -0.17 -34.00
C ILE A 17 -0.21 -0.58 -34.74
N ALA A 18 -0.01 -0.07 -35.97
CA ALA A 18 1.10 -0.44 -36.85
C ALA A 18 2.49 -0.29 -36.21
N GLN A 19 2.75 0.78 -35.46
CA GLN A 19 4.03 1.01 -34.77
C GLN A 19 4.36 0.00 -33.66
N TYR A 20 3.37 -0.78 -33.20
CA TYR A 20 3.54 -1.77 -32.13
C TYR A 20 3.63 -3.21 -32.67
N GLN A 21 3.26 -3.42 -33.93
CA GLN A 21 3.26 -4.75 -34.54
C GLN A 21 4.68 -5.32 -34.63
N GLY A 22 4.79 -6.62 -34.35
CA GLY A 22 6.08 -7.32 -34.39
C GLY A 22 7.00 -7.01 -33.20
N ASN A 23 6.50 -6.30 -32.18
CA ASN A 23 7.23 -6.07 -30.94
C ASN A 23 6.68 -6.98 -29.82
N PRO A 24 7.37 -8.07 -29.47
CA PRO A 24 6.89 -9.02 -28.46
C PRO A 24 6.70 -8.40 -27.08
N LEU A 25 7.41 -7.30 -26.76
CA LEU A 25 7.25 -6.61 -25.47
C LEU A 25 5.95 -5.82 -25.38
N ILE A 26 5.38 -5.40 -26.53
CA ILE A 26 4.10 -4.67 -26.56
C ILE A 26 2.94 -5.65 -26.73
N GLU A 27 3.10 -6.64 -27.60
CA GLU A 27 2.08 -7.66 -27.88
C GLU A 27 1.85 -8.59 -26.68
N ALA A 28 2.79 -8.67 -25.73
CA ALA A 28 2.62 -9.40 -24.47
C ALA A 28 1.89 -8.60 -23.38
N LEU A 29 1.62 -7.31 -23.59
CA LEU A 29 0.89 -6.49 -22.62
C LEU A 29 -0.62 -6.76 -22.74
N PRO A 30 -1.39 -6.51 -21.65
CA PRO A 30 -2.85 -6.47 -21.72
C PRO A 30 -3.35 -5.59 -22.87
N PRO A 31 -4.56 -5.85 -23.41
CA PRO A 31 -5.12 -5.03 -24.48
C PRO A 31 -5.32 -3.58 -24.03
N ILE A 32 -5.36 -2.66 -25.00
CA ILE A 32 -5.77 -1.28 -24.75
C ILE A 32 -7.27 -1.31 -24.45
N ARG A 33 -7.64 -0.87 -23.24
CA ARG A 33 -9.02 -0.95 -22.73
C ARG A 33 -9.83 0.27 -23.15
N SER A 34 -11.14 0.10 -23.23
CA SER A 34 -12.07 1.24 -23.23
C SER A 34 -12.08 1.87 -21.83
N GLU A 35 -12.54 3.12 -21.72
CA GLU A 35 -12.71 3.78 -20.42
C GLU A 35 -13.64 3.00 -19.48
N ALA A 36 -14.71 2.39 -20.02
CA ALA A 36 -15.64 1.59 -19.25
C ALA A 36 -14.98 0.32 -18.69
N ASP A 37 -14.22 -0.39 -19.51
CA ASP A 37 -13.51 -1.60 -19.07
C ASP A 37 -12.40 -1.26 -18.07
N ALA A 38 -11.68 -0.15 -18.30
CA ALA A 38 -10.68 0.35 -17.37
C ALA A 38 -11.30 0.70 -16.01
N ALA A 39 -12.43 1.43 -16.00
CA ALA A 39 -13.17 1.73 -14.79
C ALA A 39 -13.58 0.46 -14.03
N ALA A 40 -14.18 -0.51 -14.73
CA ALA A 40 -14.61 -1.77 -14.13
C ALA A 40 -13.44 -2.57 -13.53
N CYS A 41 -12.28 -2.59 -14.20
CA CYS A 41 -11.12 -3.34 -13.71
C CYS A 41 -10.37 -2.62 -12.57
N MET A 42 -10.38 -1.29 -12.54
CA MET A 42 -9.77 -0.50 -11.47
C MET A 42 -10.63 -0.45 -10.20
N ALA A 43 -11.96 -0.54 -10.38
CA ALA A 43 -12.92 -0.51 -9.30
C ALA A 43 -12.63 -1.61 -8.28
N LEU A 44 -12.71 -1.25 -7.01
CA LEU A 44 -12.72 -2.20 -5.91
C LEU A 44 -13.85 -1.80 -4.98
N PHE A 45 -14.99 -2.48 -5.13
CA PHE A 45 -16.15 -2.34 -4.27
C PHE A 45 -16.20 -3.59 -3.38
N PRO A 46 -15.79 -3.48 -2.11
CA PRO A 46 -15.92 -4.59 -1.18
C PRO A 46 -17.39 -4.95 -0.94
N ASP A 47 -17.63 -6.13 -0.34
CA ASP A 47 -19.00 -6.53 -0.01
C ASP A 47 -19.68 -5.50 0.89
N GLU A 48 -20.87 -5.07 0.48
CA GLU A 48 -21.70 -4.14 1.24
C GLU A 48 -22.06 -4.74 2.61
N PRO A 49 -22.28 -3.91 3.65
CA PRO A 49 -22.63 -4.39 4.99
C PRO A 49 -23.83 -5.34 5.01
N GLY A 50 -24.90 -5.05 4.25
CA GLY A 50 -26.10 -5.88 4.19
C GLY A 50 -26.60 -6.34 5.57
N GLY A 51 -26.64 -7.66 5.79
CA GLY A 51 -27.04 -8.27 7.06
C GLY A 51 -26.03 -8.14 8.21
N GLU A 52 -24.80 -7.69 7.94
CA GLU A 52 -23.75 -7.52 8.95
C GLU A 52 -24.12 -6.45 9.99
N THR A 53 -25.02 -5.53 9.65
CA THR A 53 -25.57 -4.52 10.57
C THR A 53 -26.23 -5.12 11.82
N GLY A 54 -26.71 -6.37 11.73
CA GLY A 54 -27.31 -7.12 12.84
C GLY A 54 -26.30 -7.88 13.71
N LEU A 55 -25.03 -7.95 13.33
CA LEU A 55 -23.99 -8.66 14.08
C LEU A 55 -23.67 -7.97 15.42
N SER A 56 -22.95 -8.69 16.28
CA SER A 56 -22.47 -8.12 17.54
C SER A 56 -21.60 -6.89 17.29
N LYS A 57 -21.56 -5.99 18.27
CA LYS A 57 -20.74 -4.77 18.21
C LYS A 57 -19.27 -5.10 17.91
N GLU A 58 -18.74 -6.14 18.55
CA GLU A 58 -17.35 -6.56 18.46
C GLU A 58 -17.02 -6.97 17.02
N VAL A 59 -17.89 -7.76 16.39
CA VAL A 59 -17.72 -8.21 15.00
C VAL A 59 -17.82 -7.03 14.03
N ARG A 60 -18.83 -6.17 14.19
CA ARG A 60 -19.03 -5.02 13.29
C ARG A 60 -17.84 -4.06 13.30
N LEU A 61 -17.16 -3.89 14.43
CA LEU A 61 -15.94 -3.07 14.51
C LEU A 61 -14.80 -3.59 13.62
N HIS A 62 -14.72 -4.90 13.39
CA HIS A 62 -13.76 -5.48 12.45
C HIS A 62 -14.20 -5.33 10.99
N CYS A 63 -15.50 -5.25 10.72
CA CYS A 63 -16.01 -5.08 9.35
C CYS A 63 -15.76 -3.66 8.80
N ILE A 64 -15.74 -2.63 9.66
CA ILE A 64 -15.59 -1.22 9.24
C ILE A 64 -14.34 -0.99 8.37
N ASP A 65 -13.25 -1.70 8.66
CA ASP A 65 -11.97 -1.50 7.96
C ASP A 65 -12.05 -1.90 6.49
N ARG A 66 -13.09 -2.65 6.09
CA ARG A 66 -13.39 -2.95 4.69
C ARG A 66 -13.53 -1.68 3.85
N LEU A 67 -14.02 -0.57 4.42
CA LEU A 67 -14.13 0.72 3.75
C LEU A 67 -12.77 1.29 3.29
N LEU A 68 -11.66 0.92 3.96
CA LEU A 68 -10.30 1.34 3.57
C LEU A 68 -9.87 0.78 2.21
N HIS A 69 -10.55 -0.27 1.73
CA HIS A 69 -10.26 -0.91 0.44
C HIS A 69 -11.14 -0.39 -0.70
N LEU A 70 -12.07 0.53 -0.43
CA LEU A 70 -12.92 1.10 -1.45
C LEU A 70 -12.10 1.89 -2.48
N VAL A 71 -12.24 1.53 -3.76
CA VAL A 71 -11.69 2.27 -4.89
C VAL A 71 -12.82 2.59 -5.86
N GLN A 72 -13.29 3.84 -5.82
CA GLN A 72 -14.22 4.39 -6.80
C GLN A 72 -13.42 4.96 -7.99
N PRO A 73 -13.58 4.44 -9.22
CA PRO A 73 -13.01 5.06 -10.41
C PRO A 73 -13.59 6.47 -10.60
N LEU A 74 -12.70 7.43 -10.88
CA LEU A 74 -13.02 8.83 -11.16
C LEU A 74 -12.42 9.21 -12.52
N PRO A 75 -12.90 10.29 -13.18
CA PRO A 75 -12.38 10.72 -14.49
C PRO A 75 -10.85 10.86 -14.53
N ILE A 76 -10.25 11.46 -13.48
CA ILE A 76 -8.79 11.60 -13.36
C ILE A 76 -8.03 10.26 -13.34
N HIS A 77 -8.66 9.18 -12.85
CA HIS A 77 -8.05 7.85 -12.89
C HIS A 77 -8.03 7.30 -14.32
N LEU A 78 -9.06 7.57 -15.12
CA LEU A 78 -9.16 7.13 -16.52
C LEU A 78 -8.18 7.90 -17.40
N GLU A 79 -8.04 9.21 -17.18
CA GLU A 79 -7.02 10.02 -17.84
C GLU A 79 -5.60 9.50 -17.52
N LEU A 80 -5.35 9.19 -16.24
CA LEU A 80 -4.07 8.63 -15.81
C LEU A 80 -3.83 7.22 -16.39
N GLU A 81 -4.85 6.37 -16.47
CA GLU A 81 -4.76 5.03 -17.08
C GLU A 81 -4.35 5.15 -18.54
N SER A 82 -5.05 5.98 -19.32
CA SER A 82 -4.76 6.20 -20.73
C SER A 82 -3.34 6.73 -20.94
N ALA A 83 -2.92 7.70 -20.11
CA ALA A 83 -1.56 8.24 -20.14
C ALA A 83 -0.50 7.18 -19.83
N LEU A 84 -0.67 6.38 -18.76
CA LEU A 84 0.26 5.32 -18.38
C LEU A 84 0.29 4.17 -19.40
N SER A 85 -0.86 3.81 -19.95
CA SER A 85 -1.04 2.80 -20.99
C SER A 85 -0.24 3.16 -22.25
N ALA A 86 -0.33 4.42 -22.68
CA ALA A 86 0.47 4.96 -23.78
C ALA A 86 1.97 5.06 -23.41
N LEU A 87 2.29 5.44 -22.18
CA LEU A 87 3.66 5.62 -21.71
C LEU A 87 4.43 4.29 -21.66
N ILE A 88 3.83 3.23 -21.10
CA ILE A 88 4.42 1.88 -21.04
C ILE A 88 4.73 1.38 -22.46
N ARG A 89 3.76 1.48 -23.39
CA ARG A 89 3.92 1.01 -24.77
C ARG A 89 4.93 1.82 -25.55
N SER A 90 4.89 3.15 -25.44
CA SER A 90 5.87 4.04 -26.10
C SER A 90 7.29 3.77 -25.61
N GLY A 91 7.45 3.43 -24.32
CA GLY A 91 8.71 2.97 -23.75
C GLY A 91 9.29 1.75 -24.46
N TYR A 92 8.49 0.90 -25.08
CA TYR A 92 8.96 -0.32 -25.75
C TYR A 92 9.22 -0.20 -27.25
N VAL A 93 8.69 0.84 -27.91
CA VAL A 93 8.76 1.00 -29.38
C VAL A 93 10.21 0.91 -29.89
N GLY A 94 11.14 1.61 -29.24
CA GLY A 94 12.56 1.63 -29.60
C GLY A 94 13.40 0.44 -29.10
N ARG A 95 12.78 -0.51 -28.37
CA ARG A 95 13.48 -1.56 -27.62
C ARG A 95 13.02 -2.97 -28.01
N ASN A 96 12.65 -3.16 -29.27
CA ASN A 96 12.24 -4.47 -29.77
C ASN A 96 13.39 -5.50 -29.66
N PRO A 97 13.24 -6.59 -28.88
CA PRO A 97 14.31 -7.55 -28.64
C PRO A 97 14.66 -8.38 -29.88
N LEU A 98 13.87 -8.33 -30.95
CA LEU A 98 14.21 -8.92 -32.24
C LEU A 98 15.12 -8.02 -33.08
N SER A 99 15.28 -6.75 -32.70
CA SER A 99 16.16 -5.80 -33.38
C SER A 99 17.61 -5.95 -32.92
N GLN A 100 18.54 -6.00 -33.88
CA GLN A 100 19.97 -5.99 -33.59
C GLN A 100 20.42 -4.69 -32.89
N SER A 101 19.76 -3.55 -33.17
CA SER A 101 20.09 -2.26 -32.53
C SER A 101 19.88 -2.30 -31.02
N THR A 102 18.86 -3.01 -30.56
CA THR A 102 18.54 -3.15 -29.13
C THR A 102 19.64 -3.89 -28.39
N TRP A 103 20.11 -5.03 -28.93
CA TRP A 103 21.20 -5.79 -28.32
C TRP A 103 22.54 -5.06 -28.39
N ARG A 104 22.85 -4.38 -29.50
CA ARG A 104 24.06 -3.54 -29.60
C ARG A 104 24.09 -2.48 -28.50
N HIS A 105 22.95 -1.86 -28.21
CA HIS A 105 22.83 -0.92 -27.10
C HIS A 105 23.04 -1.60 -25.74
N VAL A 106 22.34 -2.71 -25.45
CA VAL A 106 22.51 -3.45 -24.18
C VAL A 106 23.98 -3.87 -23.95
N TYR A 107 24.67 -4.35 -24.99
CA TYR A 107 26.08 -4.72 -24.89
C TYR A 107 27.01 -3.52 -24.75
N SER A 108 26.75 -2.40 -25.44
CA SER A 108 27.58 -1.21 -25.29
C SER A 108 27.49 -0.63 -23.88
N LEU A 109 26.33 -0.74 -23.22
CA LEU A 109 26.19 -0.41 -21.81
C LEU A 109 27.06 -1.30 -20.92
N ALA A 110 27.07 -2.61 -21.14
CA ALA A 110 27.90 -3.54 -20.37
C ALA A 110 29.41 -3.28 -20.54
N LEU A 111 29.83 -2.74 -21.68
CA LEU A 111 31.23 -2.38 -21.98
C LEU A 111 31.59 -0.93 -21.57
N GLY A 112 30.63 -0.13 -21.09
CA GLY A 112 30.84 1.30 -20.80
C GLY A 112 30.98 2.19 -22.04
N GLN A 113 30.56 1.71 -23.22
CA GLN A 113 30.69 2.38 -24.53
C GLN A 113 29.34 2.91 -25.06
N ALA A 114 28.44 3.33 -24.18
CA ALA A 114 27.05 3.73 -24.49
C ALA A 114 26.91 4.69 -25.69
N LYS A 115 27.86 5.62 -25.86
CA LYS A 115 27.87 6.67 -26.90
C LYS A 115 27.94 6.13 -28.34
N GLU A 116 28.38 4.89 -28.54
CA GLU A 116 28.55 4.29 -29.87
C GLU A 116 27.30 3.57 -30.40
N SER A 117 26.24 3.46 -29.58
CA SER A 117 25.06 2.65 -29.93
C SER A 117 24.06 3.31 -30.89
N GLY A 118 24.12 4.65 -31.05
CA GLY A 118 23.14 5.39 -31.85
C GLY A 118 21.69 5.30 -31.34
N PHE A 119 21.49 4.83 -30.11
CA PHE A 119 20.17 4.65 -29.50
C PHE A 119 19.45 5.99 -29.35
N ARG A 120 18.25 6.10 -29.94
CA ARG A 120 17.38 7.26 -29.75
C ARG A 120 16.50 6.99 -28.53
N SER A 121 16.77 7.74 -27.47
CA SER A 121 15.99 7.66 -26.23
C SER A 121 14.51 7.95 -26.49
N THR A 122 13.65 7.06 -26.00
CA THR A 122 12.18 7.25 -25.90
C THR A 122 11.79 7.88 -24.56
N ALA A 123 12.74 8.51 -23.87
CA ALA A 123 12.55 9.14 -22.57
C ALA A 123 11.41 10.16 -22.63
N SER A 124 10.31 9.77 -22.02
CA SER A 124 9.13 10.60 -21.82
C SER A 124 8.83 10.62 -20.33
N THR A 125 8.33 11.75 -19.84
CA THR A 125 7.99 11.88 -18.43
C THR A 125 6.52 12.19 -18.25
N LEU A 126 5.93 11.56 -17.24
CA LEU A 126 4.63 11.91 -16.70
C LEU A 126 4.83 12.36 -15.25
N SER A 127 4.08 13.37 -14.83
CA SER A 127 4.12 13.84 -13.44
C SER A 127 2.74 13.73 -12.85
N VAL A 128 2.59 13.01 -11.76
CA VAL A 128 1.36 12.85 -11.01
C VAL A 128 1.49 13.65 -9.72
N VAL A 129 0.73 14.72 -9.61
CA VAL A 129 0.86 15.69 -8.51
C VAL A 129 -0.48 15.93 -7.85
N GLY A 130 -0.47 16.32 -6.59
CA GLY A 130 -1.67 16.61 -5.82
C GLY A 130 -1.40 16.56 -4.32
N LEU A 131 -2.38 16.97 -3.52
CA LEU A 131 -2.28 16.94 -2.06
C LEU A 131 -2.04 15.51 -1.54
N SER A 132 -1.33 15.36 -0.42
CA SER A 132 -1.28 14.08 0.29
C SER A 132 -2.68 13.64 0.71
N GLY A 133 -2.95 12.34 0.59
CA GLY A 133 -4.27 11.76 0.87
C GLY A 133 -5.35 11.96 -0.21
N ILE A 134 -5.06 12.63 -1.33
CA ILE A 134 -6.07 12.85 -2.39
C ILE A 134 -6.38 11.60 -3.24
N GLY A 135 -5.55 10.56 -3.15
CA GLY A 135 -5.75 9.28 -3.87
C GLY A 135 -4.78 8.99 -5.03
N LYS A 136 -3.66 9.73 -5.17
CA LYS A 136 -2.65 9.51 -6.22
C LYS A 136 -2.14 8.06 -6.25
N SER A 137 -1.63 7.57 -5.11
CA SER A 137 -1.04 6.24 -5.00
C SER A 137 -2.10 5.15 -5.19
N THR A 138 -3.31 5.34 -4.68
CA THR A 138 -4.46 4.45 -4.91
C THR A 138 -4.82 4.35 -6.39
N ALA A 139 -4.90 5.48 -7.10
CA ALA A 139 -5.17 5.53 -8.52
C ALA A 139 -4.08 4.79 -9.31
N LEU A 140 -2.81 5.14 -9.05
CA LEU A 140 -1.67 4.48 -9.69
C LEU A 140 -1.69 2.97 -9.44
N GLU A 141 -1.85 2.52 -8.20
CA GLU A 141 -1.87 1.10 -7.86
C GLU A 141 -3.09 0.38 -8.44
N SER A 142 -4.23 1.04 -8.61
CA SER A 142 -5.37 0.47 -9.34
C SER A 142 -5.05 0.21 -10.80
N ILE A 143 -4.30 1.10 -11.44
CA ILE A 143 -3.88 0.97 -12.85
C ILE A 143 -2.78 -0.09 -13.00
N LEU A 144 -1.75 -0.05 -12.14
CA LEU A 144 -0.62 -0.99 -12.23
C LEU A 144 -1.06 -2.44 -11.99
N ARG A 145 -2.10 -2.67 -11.19
CA ARG A 145 -2.73 -4.00 -11.01
C ARG A 145 -3.26 -4.59 -12.31
N LEU A 146 -3.56 -3.77 -13.31
CA LEU A 146 -4.05 -4.23 -14.62
C LEU A 146 -2.95 -4.85 -15.48
N TYR A 147 -1.68 -4.69 -15.09
CA TYR A 147 -0.50 -5.15 -15.82
C TYR A 147 0.28 -6.16 -14.94
N PRO A 148 0.74 -7.29 -15.51
CA PRO A 148 1.66 -8.17 -14.80
C PRO A 148 2.95 -7.42 -14.47
N GLN A 149 3.53 -7.68 -13.29
CA GLN A 149 4.74 -6.99 -12.86
C GLN A 149 5.99 -7.53 -13.58
N ALA A 150 6.02 -8.83 -13.88
CA ALA A 150 7.09 -9.47 -14.64
C ALA A 150 6.51 -10.49 -15.61
N ILE A 151 6.97 -10.45 -16.86
CA ILE A 151 6.55 -11.32 -17.96
C ILE A 151 7.77 -12.13 -18.41
N ARG A 152 7.63 -13.45 -18.48
CA ARG A 152 8.65 -14.36 -19.00
C ARG A 152 8.34 -14.74 -20.44
N HIS A 153 9.22 -14.33 -21.34
CA HIS A 153 9.19 -14.74 -22.74
C HIS A 153 9.96 -16.05 -22.89
N ARG A 154 9.48 -16.91 -23.79
CA ARG A 154 10.17 -18.15 -24.18
C ARG A 154 10.29 -18.26 -25.68
N GLN A 155 9.19 -17.99 -26.39
CA GLN A 155 9.12 -18.11 -27.83
C GLN A 155 8.12 -17.08 -28.38
N TYR A 156 8.49 -16.37 -29.43
CA TYR A 156 7.62 -15.44 -30.15
C TYR A 156 7.65 -15.77 -31.64
N ARG A 157 6.47 -15.99 -32.25
CA ARG A 157 6.34 -16.39 -33.67
C ARG A 157 7.32 -17.48 -34.10
N ARG A 158 7.45 -18.52 -33.26
CA ARG A 158 8.36 -19.67 -33.40
C ARG A 158 9.85 -19.40 -33.20
N GLN A 159 10.27 -18.16 -32.92
CA GLN A 159 11.65 -17.79 -32.58
C GLN A 159 11.87 -17.81 -31.07
N GLU A 160 13.01 -18.32 -30.61
CA GLU A 160 13.35 -18.29 -29.18
C GLU A 160 13.55 -16.85 -28.70
N LEU A 161 12.93 -16.55 -27.56
CA LEU A 161 13.02 -15.24 -26.91
C LEU A 161 13.06 -15.47 -25.41
N VAL A 162 14.19 -15.92 -24.88
CA VAL A 162 14.35 -16.20 -23.45
C VAL A 162 14.70 -14.91 -22.72
N GLN A 163 13.68 -14.11 -22.40
CA GLN A 163 13.84 -12.82 -21.74
C GLN A 163 12.81 -12.62 -20.63
N VAL A 164 13.17 -11.79 -19.66
CA VAL A 164 12.24 -11.27 -18.66
C VAL A 164 11.96 -9.82 -18.99
N GLN A 165 10.68 -9.48 -19.09
CA GLN A 165 10.18 -8.13 -19.30
C GLN A 165 9.57 -7.64 -17.99
N ILE A 166 9.83 -6.38 -17.64
CA ILE A 166 9.22 -5.70 -16.49
C ILE A 166 8.36 -4.54 -17.00
N PRO A 167 7.03 -4.71 -17.20
CA PRO A 167 6.16 -3.65 -17.72
C PRO A 167 6.23 -2.34 -16.94
N TRP A 168 6.34 -2.42 -15.62
CA TRP A 168 6.44 -1.27 -14.72
C TRP A 168 7.31 -1.60 -13.52
N LEU A 169 8.03 -0.60 -13.02
CA LEU A 169 8.78 -0.69 -11.79
C LEU A 169 8.48 0.53 -10.91
N LYS A 170 7.86 0.31 -9.75
CA LYS A 170 7.59 1.37 -8.77
C LYS A 170 8.65 1.36 -7.67
N ILE A 171 9.22 2.52 -7.38
CA ILE A 171 10.12 2.77 -6.26
C ILE A 171 9.62 3.95 -5.44
N GLU A 172 9.82 3.89 -4.13
CA GLU A 172 9.55 5.00 -3.22
C GLU A 172 10.86 5.70 -2.87
N CYS A 173 10.84 7.03 -2.80
CA CYS A 173 11.99 7.79 -2.32
C CYS A 173 12.33 7.40 -0.87
N PRO A 174 13.61 7.14 -0.57
CA PRO A 174 14.01 6.67 0.75
C PRO A 174 13.82 7.76 1.82
N PHE A 175 13.51 7.35 3.04
CA PHE A 175 13.32 8.25 4.19
C PHE A 175 14.55 9.12 4.51
N ASP A 176 15.74 8.64 4.17
CA ASP A 176 16.98 9.38 4.37
C ASP A 176 17.13 10.54 3.37
N GLY A 177 16.32 10.54 2.30
CA GLY A 177 16.25 11.52 1.22
C GLY A 177 17.42 11.48 0.25
N SER A 178 18.20 10.39 0.21
CA SER A 178 19.44 10.30 -0.57
C SER A 178 19.27 9.72 -1.98
N LEU A 179 20.05 10.24 -2.94
CA LEU A 179 20.07 9.71 -4.32
C LEU A 179 20.66 8.29 -4.39
N THR A 180 21.66 8.00 -3.55
CA THR A 180 22.21 6.65 -3.40
C THR A 180 21.16 5.67 -2.88
N GLY A 181 20.38 6.08 -1.86
CA GLY A 181 19.27 5.28 -1.33
C GLY A 181 18.20 4.99 -2.38
N LEU A 182 17.90 5.96 -3.25
CA LEU A 182 16.98 5.80 -4.38
C LEU A 182 17.48 4.74 -5.38
N CYS A 183 18.78 4.76 -5.71
CA CYS A 183 19.38 3.74 -6.58
C CYS A 183 19.28 2.34 -5.95
N HIS A 184 19.51 2.22 -4.64
CA HIS A 184 19.35 0.95 -3.93
C HIS A 184 17.87 0.52 -3.82
N ALA A 185 16.92 1.46 -3.81
CA ALA A 185 15.50 1.16 -3.89
C ALA A 185 15.13 0.55 -5.26
N PHE A 186 15.74 1.03 -6.35
CA PHE A 186 15.60 0.43 -7.68
C PHE A 186 16.01 -1.04 -7.71
N PHE A 187 17.22 -1.37 -7.23
CA PHE A 187 17.67 -2.77 -7.24
C PHE A 187 16.77 -3.68 -6.42
N ARG A 188 16.34 -3.22 -5.24
CA ARG A 188 15.40 -3.98 -4.38
C ARG A 188 14.03 -4.16 -5.04
N ALA A 189 13.52 -3.14 -5.72
CA ALA A 189 12.24 -3.24 -6.41
C ALA A 189 12.31 -4.23 -7.57
N LEU A 190 13.41 -4.22 -8.33
CA LEU A 190 13.61 -5.13 -9.44
C LEU A 190 13.76 -6.58 -8.96
N ASP A 191 14.57 -6.81 -7.93
CA ASP A 191 14.73 -8.12 -7.28
C ASP A 191 13.37 -8.67 -6.82
N ARG A 192 12.53 -7.84 -6.20
CA ARG A 192 11.16 -8.22 -5.82
C ARG A 192 10.26 -8.53 -7.02
N ALA A 193 10.39 -7.78 -8.12
CA ALA A 193 9.59 -8.00 -9.31
C ALA A 193 9.92 -9.35 -9.98
N ILE A 194 11.21 -9.72 -10.01
CA ILE A 194 11.69 -10.97 -10.60
C ILE A 194 11.52 -12.16 -9.63
N GLY A 195 11.55 -11.91 -8.32
CA GLY A 195 11.49 -12.94 -7.28
C GLY A 195 12.87 -13.47 -6.84
N GLU A 196 13.95 -12.74 -7.11
CA GLU A 196 15.33 -13.13 -6.79
C GLU A 196 16.09 -11.99 -6.13
N GLU A 197 16.83 -12.24 -5.03
CA GLU A 197 17.65 -11.22 -4.37
C GLU A 197 19.07 -11.17 -4.95
N ARG A 198 19.18 -10.77 -6.23
CA ARG A 198 20.45 -10.77 -6.98
C ARG A 198 21.13 -9.40 -6.97
N TYR A 199 20.41 -8.35 -7.36
CA TYR A 199 21.00 -7.04 -7.66
C TYR A 199 21.23 -6.21 -6.41
N ALA A 200 20.28 -6.22 -5.48
CA ALA A 200 20.41 -5.51 -4.20
C ALA A 200 21.64 -6.00 -3.44
N ARG A 201 21.89 -7.31 -3.43
CA ARG A 201 23.08 -7.91 -2.82
C ARG A 201 24.35 -7.54 -3.56
N ARG A 202 24.36 -7.67 -4.89
CA ARG A 202 25.55 -7.41 -5.73
C ARG A 202 26.05 -5.97 -5.62
N TYR A 203 25.15 -5.00 -5.55
CA TYR A 203 25.52 -3.58 -5.59
C TYR A 203 25.50 -2.88 -4.23
N ARG A 204 25.17 -3.59 -3.14
CA ARG A 204 25.07 -3.04 -1.77
C ARG A 204 26.26 -2.18 -1.34
N SER A 205 27.47 -2.56 -1.71
CA SER A 205 28.71 -1.87 -1.33
C SER A 205 28.99 -0.61 -2.16
N ILE A 206 28.37 -0.45 -3.33
CA ILE A 206 28.59 0.71 -4.19
C ILE A 206 27.90 1.94 -3.59
N ARG A 207 28.70 3.00 -3.41
CA ARG A 207 28.24 4.29 -2.89
C ARG A 207 28.21 5.40 -3.95
N GLY A 208 29.01 5.27 -5.01
CA GLY A 208 29.12 6.28 -6.07
C GLY A 208 27.87 6.36 -6.95
N ILE A 209 27.21 7.52 -6.97
CA ILE A 209 25.97 7.74 -7.72
C ILE A 209 26.14 7.45 -9.22
N VAL A 210 27.22 7.93 -9.83
CA VAL A 210 27.48 7.72 -11.27
C VAL A 210 27.61 6.23 -11.60
N GLN A 211 28.31 5.46 -10.75
CA GLN A 211 28.44 4.02 -10.91
C GLN A 211 27.09 3.32 -10.75
N LEU A 212 26.29 3.73 -9.76
CA LEU A 212 24.95 3.19 -9.52
C LEU A 212 24.01 3.45 -10.71
N VAL A 213 23.99 4.67 -11.24
CA VAL A 213 23.17 5.03 -12.42
C VAL A 213 23.55 4.17 -13.63
N HIS A 214 24.85 3.96 -13.85
CA HIS A 214 25.31 3.10 -14.94
C HIS A 214 24.86 1.64 -14.76
N GLN A 215 24.89 1.11 -13.54
CA GLN A 215 24.36 -0.23 -13.28
C GLN A 215 22.83 -0.30 -13.47
N ILE A 216 22.10 0.74 -13.06
CA ILE A 216 20.65 0.83 -13.30
C ILE A 216 20.36 0.82 -14.80
N GLU A 217 21.07 1.61 -15.59
CA GLU A 217 20.94 1.68 -17.05
C GLU A 217 21.13 0.30 -17.70
N GLN A 218 22.21 -0.41 -17.35
CA GLN A 218 22.49 -1.75 -17.86
C GLN A 218 21.37 -2.75 -17.52
N ILE A 219 20.94 -2.75 -16.25
CA ILE A 219 19.98 -3.74 -15.75
C ILE A 219 18.57 -3.44 -16.26
N ALA A 220 18.17 -2.16 -16.30
CA ALA A 220 16.87 -1.74 -16.80
C ALA A 220 16.71 -2.07 -18.30
N SER A 221 17.79 -1.94 -19.07
CA SER A 221 17.83 -2.35 -20.48
C SER A 221 17.82 -3.88 -20.64
N THR A 222 18.50 -4.61 -19.76
CA THR A 222 18.52 -6.09 -19.79
C THR A 222 17.15 -6.70 -19.50
N HIS A 223 16.40 -6.15 -18.53
CA HIS A 223 15.07 -6.65 -18.12
C HIS A 223 13.91 -5.94 -18.82
N PHE A 224 14.20 -5.14 -19.86
CA PHE A 224 13.20 -4.38 -20.59
C PHE A 224 12.20 -3.68 -19.66
N VAL A 225 12.70 -2.85 -18.74
CA VAL A 225 11.83 -2.10 -17.81
C VAL A 225 11.00 -1.10 -18.64
N GLY A 226 9.68 -1.21 -18.61
CA GLY A 226 8.77 -0.45 -19.47
C GLY A 226 8.61 0.99 -19.04
N VAL A 227 8.35 1.20 -17.75
CA VAL A 227 8.27 2.51 -17.10
C VAL A 227 8.85 2.43 -15.69
N LEU A 228 9.59 3.47 -15.28
CA LEU A 228 10.04 3.65 -13.90
C LEU A 228 9.15 4.68 -13.20
N ILE A 229 8.55 4.30 -12.09
CA ILE A 229 7.69 5.18 -11.30
C ILE A 229 8.39 5.50 -9.98
N ILE A 230 8.57 6.78 -9.70
CA ILE A 230 9.25 7.29 -8.51
C ILE A 230 8.21 8.01 -7.66
N ASP A 231 7.78 7.34 -6.60
CA ASP A 231 6.76 7.81 -5.66
C ASP A 231 7.36 8.50 -4.45
N GLU A 232 6.53 9.29 -3.76
CA GLU A 232 6.92 10.09 -2.59
C GLU A 232 8.12 11.01 -2.85
N LEU A 233 8.17 11.63 -4.04
CA LEU A 233 9.31 12.46 -4.46
C LEU A 233 9.64 13.57 -3.45
N GLN A 234 8.65 14.05 -2.70
CA GLN A 234 8.82 15.06 -1.64
C GLN A 234 9.69 14.61 -0.46
N HIS A 235 9.96 13.31 -0.29
CA HIS A 235 10.90 12.81 0.71
C HIS A 235 12.37 13.10 0.38
N LEU A 236 12.67 13.52 -0.85
CA LEU A 236 14.02 13.90 -1.23
C LEU A 236 14.47 15.17 -0.50
N ARG A 237 15.62 15.08 0.16
CA ARG A 237 16.17 16.20 0.94
C ARG A 237 17.25 16.91 0.13
N VAL A 238 16.92 18.09 -0.39
CA VAL A 238 17.83 18.94 -1.20
C VAL A 238 19.20 19.14 -0.55
N ALA A 239 19.25 19.31 0.78
CA ALA A 239 20.51 19.47 1.52
C ALA A 239 21.42 18.23 1.46
N LYS A 240 20.83 17.02 1.42
CA LYS A 240 21.57 15.75 1.38
C LYS A 240 21.90 15.29 -0.04
N THR A 241 21.28 15.89 -1.05
CA THR A 241 21.61 15.62 -2.46
C THR A 241 22.74 16.49 -2.98
N GLY A 242 23.40 17.29 -2.14
CA GLY A 242 24.43 18.23 -2.58
C GLY A 242 23.85 19.48 -3.27
N GLY A 243 22.60 19.83 -2.95
CA GLY A 243 21.89 20.97 -3.52
C GLY A 243 20.84 20.60 -4.57
N LYS A 244 20.03 21.61 -4.94
CA LYS A 244 18.93 21.46 -5.90
C LYS A 244 19.46 21.07 -7.28
N GLU A 245 20.51 21.74 -7.74
CA GLU A 245 21.09 21.49 -9.07
C GLU A 245 21.62 20.07 -9.23
N ASN A 246 22.31 19.53 -8.23
CA ASN A 246 22.82 18.15 -8.30
C ASN A 246 21.68 17.13 -8.34
N MET A 247 20.59 17.36 -7.61
CA MET A 247 19.38 16.53 -7.69
C MET A 247 18.76 16.59 -9.09
N LEU A 248 18.56 17.79 -9.65
CA LEU A 248 17.98 17.94 -10.98
C LEU A 248 18.86 17.30 -12.05
N ASN A 249 20.17 17.53 -11.99
CA ASN A 249 21.15 16.90 -12.89
C ASN A 249 21.13 15.38 -12.78
N PHE A 250 20.98 14.83 -11.57
CA PHE A 250 20.81 13.39 -11.40
C PHE A 250 19.59 12.87 -12.16
N PHE A 251 18.41 13.49 -12.03
CA PHE A 251 17.20 13.02 -12.71
C PHE A 251 17.25 13.21 -14.23
N VAL A 252 17.80 14.33 -14.70
CA VAL A 252 18.05 14.54 -16.14
C VAL A 252 18.98 13.46 -16.69
N ASN A 253 20.07 13.16 -15.98
CA ASN A 253 20.99 12.10 -16.36
C ASN A 253 20.32 10.73 -16.30
N LEU A 254 19.53 10.45 -15.25
CA LEU A 254 18.79 9.20 -15.10
C LEU A 254 17.84 8.97 -16.28
N ILE A 255 17.03 9.97 -16.63
CA ILE A 255 16.07 9.93 -17.74
C ILE A 255 16.80 9.74 -19.07
N ASN A 256 17.85 10.52 -19.32
CA ASN A 256 18.57 10.51 -20.58
C ASN A 256 19.41 9.24 -20.77
N SER A 257 20.04 8.74 -19.71
CA SER A 257 20.88 7.54 -19.74
C SER A 257 20.03 6.28 -19.80
N ILE A 258 19.05 6.11 -18.90
CA ILE A 258 18.24 4.88 -18.86
C ILE A 258 17.45 4.70 -20.17
N GLY A 259 16.97 5.80 -20.77
CA GLY A 259 16.21 5.72 -22.03
C GLY A 259 14.80 5.13 -21.88
N ILE A 260 14.30 5.07 -20.63
CA ILE A 260 12.99 4.52 -20.26
C ILE A 260 12.11 5.66 -19.77
N PRO A 261 10.80 5.64 -20.07
CA PRO A 261 9.87 6.59 -19.50
C PRO A 261 9.89 6.61 -17.97
N VAL A 262 9.81 7.81 -17.38
CA VAL A 262 9.81 8.02 -15.93
C VAL A 262 8.55 8.75 -15.47
N VAL A 263 7.86 8.19 -14.48
CA VAL A 263 6.70 8.81 -13.84
C VAL A 263 7.13 9.34 -12.47
N PHE A 264 6.98 10.64 -12.26
CA PHE A 264 7.20 11.27 -10.97
C PHE A 264 5.87 11.37 -10.23
N VAL A 265 5.79 10.85 -9.01
CA VAL A 265 4.62 11.00 -8.15
C VAL A 265 5.03 11.75 -6.89
N GLY A 266 4.30 12.81 -6.56
CA GLY A 266 4.60 13.63 -5.40
C GLY A 266 3.56 14.71 -5.13
N THR A 267 3.90 15.60 -4.23
CA THR A 267 3.01 16.70 -3.83
C THR A 267 3.18 17.93 -4.71
N ASN A 268 2.25 18.89 -4.60
CA ASN A 268 2.27 20.11 -5.43
C ASN A 268 3.54 20.96 -5.23
N SER A 269 4.18 20.89 -4.05
CA SER A 269 5.45 21.57 -3.79
C SER A 269 6.60 21.08 -4.69
N MET A 270 6.49 19.85 -5.22
CA MET A 270 7.48 19.27 -6.12
C MET A 270 7.40 19.82 -7.55
N ILE A 271 6.25 20.37 -7.94
CA ILE A 271 6.07 21.00 -9.27
C ILE A 271 7.05 22.14 -9.45
N GLU A 272 7.20 23.00 -8.44
CA GLU A 272 8.12 24.15 -8.52
C GLU A 272 9.58 23.70 -8.58
N LEU A 273 9.94 22.69 -7.78
CA LEU A 273 11.31 22.18 -7.71
C LEU A 273 11.75 21.51 -9.00
N PHE A 274 10.85 20.75 -9.65
CA PHE A 274 11.14 19.96 -10.84
C PHE A 274 10.58 20.55 -12.14
N SER A 275 10.01 21.75 -12.09
CA SER A 275 9.42 22.44 -13.25
C SER A 275 10.34 22.47 -14.46
N ASP A 276 11.63 22.72 -14.28
CA ASP A 276 12.63 22.76 -15.36
C ASP A 276 12.95 21.38 -15.95
N VAL A 277 13.04 20.35 -15.09
CA VAL A 277 13.23 18.95 -15.51
C VAL A 277 11.99 18.47 -16.29
N MET A 278 10.81 18.79 -15.77
CA MET A 278 9.52 18.49 -16.40
C MET A 278 9.33 19.29 -17.69
N ARG A 279 9.81 20.54 -17.81
CA ARG A 279 9.71 21.37 -19.03
C ARG A 279 10.59 20.85 -20.16
N ASN A 280 11.73 20.24 -19.84
CA ASN A 280 12.58 19.58 -20.83
C ASN A 280 11.95 18.27 -21.32
N ALA A 281 11.28 17.53 -20.44
CA ALA A 281 10.66 16.26 -20.78
C ALA A 281 9.24 16.37 -21.39
N ARG A 282 8.50 17.46 -21.12
CA ARG A 282 7.20 17.79 -21.76
C ARG A 282 7.26 17.90 -23.29
N ARG A 283 8.43 18.25 -23.85
CA ARG A 283 8.58 18.48 -25.29
C ARG A 283 8.49 17.21 -26.14
N ALA A 284 8.52 16.02 -25.52
CA ALA A 284 8.58 14.76 -26.25
C ALA A 284 7.22 14.09 -26.52
N THR A 285 6.21 14.22 -25.63
CA THR A 285 4.98 13.39 -25.72
C THR A 285 3.66 14.07 -25.36
N GLY A 286 3.66 15.31 -24.84
CA GLY A 286 2.41 16.01 -24.46
C GLY A 286 1.68 15.47 -23.22
N LEU A 287 2.12 14.33 -22.65
CA LEU A 287 1.54 13.65 -21.47
C LEU A 287 1.97 14.30 -20.13
N GLY A 288 2.19 15.61 -20.10
CA GLY A 288 3.14 16.25 -19.17
C GLY A 288 2.78 16.33 -17.68
N LEU A 289 1.50 16.23 -17.31
CA LEU A 289 1.04 16.44 -15.94
C LEU A 289 -0.37 15.88 -15.71
N SER A 290 -0.53 14.98 -14.74
CA SER A 290 -1.79 14.58 -14.14
C SER A 290 -1.93 15.27 -12.78
N ASP A 291 -2.76 16.30 -12.71
CA ASP A 291 -2.93 17.15 -11.54
C ASP A 291 -4.19 16.73 -10.76
N PHE A 292 -3.99 16.00 -9.66
CA PHE A 292 -5.02 15.62 -8.70
C PHE A 292 -5.38 16.84 -7.84
N ARG A 293 -6.19 17.71 -8.44
CA ARG A 293 -6.70 18.90 -7.78
C ARG A 293 -7.66 18.53 -6.67
N GLN A 294 -7.64 19.36 -5.63
CA GLN A 294 -8.69 19.33 -4.62
C GLN A 294 -10.04 19.56 -5.31
N PRO A 295 -11.00 18.63 -5.19
CA PRO A 295 -12.30 18.81 -5.80
C PRO A 295 -13.03 19.97 -5.14
N LYS A 296 -13.88 20.64 -5.90
CA LYS A 296 -14.83 21.61 -5.32
C LYS A 296 -15.97 20.87 -4.63
N ARG A 297 -16.69 21.57 -3.75
CA ARG A 297 -17.84 20.99 -3.03
C ARG A 297 -18.91 20.42 -3.95
N ASP A 298 -19.14 21.08 -5.08
CA ASP A 298 -20.13 20.77 -6.11
C ASP A 298 -19.56 19.91 -7.25
N ASP A 299 -18.34 19.39 -7.10
CA ASP A 299 -17.72 18.53 -8.09
C ASP A 299 -18.47 17.18 -8.20
N PRO A 300 -18.98 16.80 -9.39
CA PRO A 300 -19.67 15.52 -9.58
C PRO A 300 -18.79 14.31 -9.26
N ALA A 301 -17.48 14.38 -9.49
CA ALA A 301 -16.55 13.28 -9.17
C ALA A 301 -16.44 13.09 -7.65
N TRP A 302 -16.41 14.19 -6.89
CA TRP A 302 -16.48 14.14 -5.43
C TRP A 302 -17.81 13.58 -4.94
N ALA A 303 -18.92 14.03 -5.52
CA ALA A 303 -20.25 13.52 -5.17
C ALA A 303 -20.34 12.01 -5.36
N LEU A 304 -19.82 11.48 -6.48
CA LEU A 304 -19.77 10.06 -6.79
C LEU A 304 -18.94 9.26 -5.76
N LEU A 305 -17.79 9.79 -5.34
CA LEU A 305 -16.97 9.16 -4.29
C LEU A 305 -17.69 9.11 -2.95
N VAL A 306 -18.33 10.22 -2.56
CA VAL A 306 -19.10 10.29 -1.30
C VAL A 306 -20.29 9.32 -1.35
N ASP A 307 -20.95 9.20 -2.50
CA ASP A 307 -22.05 8.24 -2.70
C ASP A 307 -21.60 6.80 -2.47
N ALA A 308 -20.51 6.41 -3.11
CA ALA A 308 -19.94 5.08 -2.95
C ALA A 308 -19.52 4.84 -1.48
N ALA A 309 -18.82 5.78 -0.85
CA ALA A 309 -18.35 5.63 0.52
C ALA A 309 -19.49 5.55 1.54
N TRP A 310 -20.59 6.29 1.32
CA TRP A 310 -21.73 6.35 2.25
C TRP A 310 -22.58 5.08 2.27
N GLN A 311 -22.49 4.22 1.25
CA GLN A 311 -23.16 2.92 1.23
C GLN A 311 -22.61 1.97 2.31
N TYR A 312 -21.39 2.19 2.79
CA TYR A 312 -20.71 1.33 3.76
C TYR A 312 -20.96 1.79 5.20
N GLN A 313 -22.16 1.47 5.70
CA GLN A 313 -22.59 1.73 7.08
C GLN A 313 -22.83 0.43 7.86
N TRP A 314 -22.01 0.17 8.87
CA TRP A 314 -22.15 -0.94 9.82
C TRP A 314 -22.89 -0.57 11.10
N VAL A 315 -23.48 0.62 11.17
CA VAL A 315 -24.38 1.00 12.27
C VAL A 315 -25.75 0.31 12.14
N ARG A 316 -26.47 0.10 13.24
CA ARG A 316 -27.79 -0.56 13.18
C ARG A 316 -28.86 0.25 12.46
N HIS A 317 -28.77 1.58 12.54
CA HIS A 317 -29.70 2.48 11.89
C HIS A 317 -28.97 3.23 10.78
N VAL A 318 -29.07 2.68 9.57
CA VAL A 318 -28.48 3.26 8.36
C VAL A 318 -29.17 4.57 8.03
N GLU A 319 -28.39 5.63 7.80
CA GLU A 319 -28.89 6.96 7.47
C GLU A 319 -28.76 7.23 5.96
N PRO A 320 -29.77 7.79 5.30
CA PRO A 320 -29.67 8.19 3.89
C PRO A 320 -28.72 9.38 3.73
N LEU A 321 -28.02 9.45 2.60
CA LEU A 321 -27.14 10.58 2.30
C LEU A 321 -27.96 11.81 1.88
N THR A 322 -28.11 12.77 2.79
CA THR A 322 -28.79 14.04 2.51
C THR A 322 -27.82 15.09 1.96
N ASP A 323 -28.35 16.13 1.29
CA ASP A 323 -27.54 17.26 0.82
C ASP A 323 -26.82 18.00 1.95
N GLU A 324 -27.42 18.03 3.15
CA GLU A 324 -26.78 18.60 4.33
C GLU A 324 -25.59 17.77 4.79
N LEU A 325 -25.72 16.43 4.80
CA LEU A 325 -24.62 15.52 5.10
C LEU A 325 -23.48 15.68 4.09
N ARG A 326 -23.77 15.75 2.78
CA ARG A 326 -22.75 16.01 1.75
C ARG A 326 -21.96 17.29 2.02
N LYS A 327 -22.66 18.38 2.35
CA LYS A 327 -22.04 19.68 2.67
C LYS A 327 -21.15 19.59 3.89
N VAL A 328 -21.61 18.92 4.95
CA VAL A 328 -20.81 18.74 6.19
C VAL A 328 -19.61 17.84 5.95
N LEU A 329 -19.75 16.73 5.23
CA LEU A 329 -18.62 15.86 4.89
C LEU A 329 -17.55 16.61 4.11
N TYR A 330 -17.94 17.44 3.13
CA TYR A 330 -16.98 18.28 2.43
C TYR A 330 -16.33 19.31 3.36
N ASP A 331 -17.08 20.01 4.21
CA ASP A 331 -16.50 21.02 5.11
C ASP A 331 -15.51 20.42 6.13
N LEU A 332 -15.77 19.20 6.61
CA LEU A 332 -14.91 18.51 7.58
C LEU A 332 -13.65 17.89 6.94
N THR A 333 -13.65 17.64 5.64
CA THR A 333 -12.57 16.90 4.95
C THR A 333 -11.86 17.72 3.88
N GLN A 334 -12.48 18.83 3.47
CA GLN A 334 -12.04 19.71 2.39
C GLN A 334 -11.77 18.94 1.08
N GLY A 335 -12.51 17.86 0.80
CA GLY A 335 -12.34 17.10 -0.44
C GLY A 335 -11.11 16.16 -0.45
N VAL A 336 -10.41 16.00 0.67
CA VAL A 336 -9.30 15.04 0.80
C VAL A 336 -9.86 13.65 1.06
N THR A 337 -9.74 12.76 0.08
CA THR A 337 -10.30 11.39 0.09
C THR A 337 -9.91 10.60 1.35
N ASP A 338 -8.63 10.61 1.73
CA ASP A 338 -8.15 9.91 2.92
C ASP A 338 -8.82 10.42 4.22
N PHE A 339 -9.07 11.72 4.32
CA PHE A 339 -9.75 12.30 5.48
C PHE A 339 -11.24 11.95 5.51
N LEU A 340 -11.90 11.86 4.34
CA LEU A 340 -13.27 11.36 4.25
C LEU A 340 -13.38 9.93 4.79
N ILE A 341 -12.54 9.03 4.29
CA ILE A 341 -12.58 7.63 4.71
C ILE A 341 -12.26 7.51 6.20
N LYS A 342 -11.24 8.21 6.71
CA LYS A 342 -10.90 8.22 8.15
C LYS A 342 -12.03 8.76 9.01
N LEU A 343 -12.68 9.86 8.60
CA LEU A 343 -13.83 10.41 9.31
C LEU A 343 -14.97 9.39 9.41
N LEU A 344 -15.31 8.72 8.31
CA LEU A 344 -16.36 7.70 8.28
C LEU A 344 -16.02 6.49 9.16
N VAL A 345 -14.79 5.99 9.09
CA VAL A 345 -14.34 4.87 9.93
C VAL A 345 -14.39 5.24 11.42
N LEU A 346 -13.86 6.42 11.79
CA LEU A 346 -13.84 6.88 13.18
C LEU A 346 -15.25 7.14 13.73
N ALA A 347 -16.13 7.73 12.91
CA ALA A 347 -17.51 8.00 13.30
C ALA A 347 -18.31 6.71 13.52
N GLN A 348 -18.19 5.73 12.63
CA GLN A 348 -18.84 4.43 12.79
C GLN A 348 -18.33 3.69 14.03
N ARG A 349 -17.00 3.65 14.23
CA ARG A 349 -16.41 3.05 15.43
C ARG A 349 -16.93 3.70 16.70
N HIS A 350 -17.09 5.02 16.71
CA HIS A 350 -17.67 5.72 17.85
C HIS A 350 -19.15 5.39 18.06
N ALA A 351 -19.97 5.49 17.01
CA ALA A 351 -21.42 5.23 17.08
C ALA A 351 -21.73 3.81 17.60
N ILE A 352 -21.01 2.81 17.10
CA ILE A 352 -21.14 1.41 17.54
C ILE A 352 -20.64 1.27 18.98
N HIS A 353 -19.56 1.97 19.34
CA HIS A 353 -18.99 1.85 20.67
C HIS A 353 -19.88 2.45 21.76
N THR A 354 -20.45 3.63 21.53
CA THR A 354 -21.32 4.34 22.48
C THR A 354 -22.76 3.85 22.47
N GLY A 355 -23.16 3.10 21.44
CA GLY A 355 -24.54 2.65 21.27
C GLY A 355 -25.45 3.70 20.61
N GLU A 356 -24.91 4.83 20.14
CA GLU A 356 -25.67 5.81 19.34
C GLU A 356 -26.19 5.18 18.04
N GLU A 357 -25.42 4.25 17.44
CA GLU A 357 -25.83 3.38 16.33
C GLU A 357 -26.40 4.11 15.11
N ARG A 358 -26.01 5.38 14.90
CA ARG A 358 -26.42 6.27 13.79
C ARG A 358 -25.27 7.21 13.40
N LEU A 359 -25.22 7.62 12.13
CA LEU A 359 -24.26 8.60 11.63
C LEU A 359 -24.91 9.99 11.46
N THR A 360 -25.08 10.69 12.58
CA THR A 360 -25.71 12.03 12.58
C THR A 360 -24.72 13.15 12.24
N LEU A 361 -25.24 14.31 11.79
CA LEU A 361 -24.45 15.53 11.57
C LEU A 361 -23.67 15.95 12.83
N LYS A 362 -24.29 15.81 14.01
CA LYS A 362 -23.68 16.14 15.29
C LYS A 362 -22.52 15.21 15.61
N LEU A 363 -22.69 13.91 15.37
CA LEU A 363 -21.63 12.92 15.58
C LEU A 363 -20.43 13.22 14.68
N LEU A 364 -20.65 13.43 13.37
CA LEU A 364 -19.55 13.70 12.42
C LEU A 364 -18.72 14.91 12.84
N ARG A 365 -19.38 16.01 13.23
CA ARG A 365 -18.69 17.20 13.77
C ARG A 365 -17.92 16.91 15.05
N THR A 366 -18.54 16.19 15.98
CA THR A 366 -17.89 15.79 17.24
C THR A 366 -16.62 14.99 17.00
N ILE A 367 -16.64 14.06 16.03
CA ILE A 367 -15.49 13.22 15.70
C ILE A 367 -14.39 14.03 15.02
N ALA A 368 -14.74 14.90 14.07
CA ALA A 368 -13.78 15.82 13.49
C ALA A 368 -13.13 16.73 14.56
N ASP A 369 -13.93 17.21 15.52
CA ASP A 369 -13.49 18.12 16.57
C ASP A 369 -12.70 17.48 17.69
N THR A 370 -12.82 16.16 17.89
CA THR A 370 -12.15 15.45 19.00
C THR A 370 -11.07 14.49 18.53
N ARG A 371 -11.34 13.72 17.46
CA ARG A 371 -10.45 12.66 16.98
C ARG A 371 -9.53 13.13 15.85
N MET A 372 -9.97 14.08 15.03
CA MET A 372 -9.17 14.62 13.91
C MET A 372 -8.54 15.99 14.23
N GLN A 373 -8.40 16.34 15.52
CA GLN A 373 -7.85 17.63 15.95
C GLN A 373 -6.48 17.95 15.34
N LEU A 374 -5.62 16.95 15.21
CA LEU A 374 -4.28 17.10 14.65
C LEU A 374 -4.30 17.51 13.16
N LEU A 375 -5.39 17.25 12.45
CA LEU A 375 -5.56 17.60 11.04
C LEU A 375 -6.15 18.99 10.84
N LYS A 376 -6.71 19.62 11.89
CA LYS A 376 -7.36 20.93 11.80
C LYS A 376 -6.47 22.02 11.20
N PRO A 377 -5.19 22.19 11.58
CA PRO A 377 -4.34 23.22 10.99
C PRO A 377 -4.20 23.07 9.47
N ALA A 378 -4.06 21.83 8.97
CA ALA A 378 -3.97 21.54 7.55
C ALA A 378 -5.32 21.77 6.82
N LEU A 379 -6.43 21.34 7.42
CA LEU A 379 -7.78 21.56 6.88
C LEU A 379 -8.16 23.05 6.85
N ASP A 380 -7.78 23.82 7.86
CA ASP A 380 -8.01 25.26 7.92
C ASP A 380 -7.22 26.00 6.84
N ALA A 381 -6.00 25.53 6.55
CA ALA A 381 -5.21 26.03 5.43
C ALA A 381 -5.92 25.81 4.09
N LEU A 382 -6.51 24.62 3.86
CA LEU A 382 -7.32 24.35 2.67
C LEU A 382 -8.60 25.19 2.63
N ARG A 383 -9.32 25.31 3.76
CA ARG A 383 -10.56 26.08 3.87
C ARG A 383 -10.35 27.57 3.57
N SER A 384 -9.15 28.09 3.85
CA SER A 384 -8.83 29.50 3.60
C SER A 384 -8.83 29.88 2.12
N GLY A 385 -8.66 28.92 1.20
CA GLY A 385 -8.53 29.17 -0.24
C GLY A 385 -7.28 29.98 -0.64
N ASP A 386 -6.40 30.29 0.31
CA ASP A 386 -5.17 31.05 0.11
C ASP A 386 -4.06 30.12 -0.39
N THR A 387 -3.61 30.34 -1.63
CA THR A 387 -2.60 29.52 -2.29
C THR A 387 -1.31 29.39 -1.49
N LYS A 388 -0.92 30.42 -0.71
CA LYS A 388 0.28 30.39 0.14
C LYS A 388 0.11 29.57 1.41
N ARG A 389 -1.12 29.45 1.92
CA ARG A 389 -1.41 28.58 3.06
C ARG A 389 -1.58 27.15 2.62
N MET A 390 -2.26 26.94 1.48
CA MET A 390 -2.44 25.62 0.88
C MET A 390 -1.10 24.97 0.51
N SER A 391 -0.10 25.75 0.09
CA SER A 391 1.23 25.19 -0.19
C SER A 391 1.93 24.62 1.05
N LYS A 392 1.56 25.08 2.26
CA LYS A 392 2.06 24.56 3.54
C LYS A 392 1.25 23.36 4.05
N PHE A 393 0.24 22.90 3.31
CA PHE A 393 -0.61 21.79 3.72
C PHE A 393 0.22 20.57 4.16
N GLU A 394 1.20 20.18 3.35
CA GLU A 394 2.07 19.03 3.63
C GLU A 394 2.90 19.22 4.90
N ASP A 395 3.41 20.43 5.13
CA ASP A 395 4.21 20.77 6.32
C ASP A 395 3.37 20.81 7.61
N LEU A 396 2.05 21.00 7.48
CA LEU A 396 1.10 21.06 8.59
C LEU A 396 0.54 19.69 8.97
N LEU A 397 0.80 18.64 8.16
CA LEU A 397 0.37 17.30 8.48
C LEU A 397 1.17 16.72 9.66
N PRO A 398 0.49 16.04 10.61
CA PRO A 398 1.19 15.31 11.65
C PRO A 398 1.96 14.11 11.04
N PRO A 399 2.98 13.59 11.72
CA PRO A 399 3.70 12.40 11.26
C PRO A 399 2.79 11.19 11.04
N ASP A 400 3.13 10.33 10.08
CA ASP A 400 2.34 9.14 9.73
C ASP A 400 2.04 8.23 10.93
N SER A 401 2.98 8.13 11.88
CA SER A 401 2.78 7.35 13.11
C SER A 401 1.66 7.91 13.99
N GLN A 402 1.47 9.23 14.03
CA GLN A 402 0.39 9.87 14.76
C GLN A 402 -0.95 9.74 14.02
N ILE A 403 -0.92 9.83 12.68
CA ILE A 403 -2.10 9.58 11.83
C ILE A 403 -2.57 8.13 12.00
N ALA A 404 -1.66 7.17 12.02
CA ALA A 404 -1.96 5.77 12.30
C ALA A 404 -2.49 5.58 13.73
N ALA A 405 -1.89 6.24 14.72
CA ALA A 405 -2.34 6.20 16.11
C ALA A 405 -3.77 6.76 16.28
N MET A 406 -4.17 7.78 15.50
CA MET A 406 -5.53 8.30 15.49
C MET A 406 -6.57 7.21 15.17
N MET A 407 -6.22 6.27 14.29
CA MET A 407 -7.08 5.13 13.94
C MET A 407 -7.07 4.04 15.03
N GLY A 408 -5.98 3.88 15.79
CA GLY A 408 -5.88 2.90 16.90
C GLY A 408 -6.39 3.40 18.25
N ALA A 409 -6.46 4.73 18.45
CA ALA A 409 -6.79 5.38 19.71
C ALA A 409 -8.30 5.39 20.03
N ILE A 410 -8.94 4.23 20.01
CA ILE A 410 -10.37 4.16 20.37
C ILE A 410 -10.58 4.26 21.92
N ASP A 411 -9.53 4.31 22.75
CA ASP A 411 -9.58 3.74 24.12
C ASP A 411 -9.47 4.66 25.35
N GLY A 412 -9.49 5.99 25.23
CA GLY A 412 -9.25 6.89 26.38
C GLY A 412 -10.38 7.00 27.43
N ASP A 413 -11.23 8.02 27.32
CA ASP A 413 -11.78 8.59 28.56
C ASP A 413 -13.17 8.10 28.97
N ALA A 414 -14.03 7.67 28.05
CA ALA A 414 -15.33 7.08 28.41
C ALA A 414 -15.25 5.58 28.77
N ARG A 415 -14.11 4.94 28.47
CA ARG A 415 -13.92 3.48 28.53
C ARG A 415 -13.56 2.96 29.91
N VAL A 416 -12.72 3.70 30.63
CA VAL A 416 -12.14 3.24 31.88
C VAL A 416 -13.25 2.93 32.87
N SER A 417 -14.20 3.85 33.09
CA SER A 417 -15.23 3.68 34.13
C SER A 417 -16.20 2.51 33.85
N SER A 418 -16.67 2.32 32.61
CA SER A 418 -17.65 1.27 32.28
C SER A 418 -17.02 -0.12 32.14
N ARG A 419 -15.82 -0.23 31.53
CA ARG A 419 -15.09 -1.50 31.48
C ARG A 419 -14.51 -1.87 32.84
N LEU A 420 -14.04 -0.91 33.64
CA LEU A 420 -13.68 -1.19 35.03
C LEU A 420 -14.91 -1.68 35.78
N ALA A 421 -16.08 -1.05 35.65
CA ALA A 421 -17.27 -1.51 36.35
C ALA A 421 -17.62 -2.97 35.99
N MET A 422 -17.60 -3.32 34.70
CA MET A 422 -17.80 -4.71 34.24
C MET A 422 -16.73 -5.67 34.77
N LEU A 423 -15.45 -5.30 34.68
CA LEU A 423 -14.32 -6.12 35.16
C LEU A 423 -14.28 -6.21 36.70
N GLN A 424 -14.78 -5.19 37.40
CA GLN A 424 -14.92 -5.14 38.86
C GLN A 424 -16.10 -6.00 39.31
N ASP A 425 -17.22 -6.02 38.57
CA ASP A 425 -18.36 -6.89 38.86
C ASP A 425 -18.02 -8.37 38.63
N MET A 426 -17.17 -8.69 37.65
CA MET A 426 -16.62 -10.04 37.47
C MET A 426 -15.74 -10.52 38.65
N ARG A 427 -15.28 -9.61 39.52
CA ARG A 427 -14.55 -9.95 40.75
C ARG A 427 -15.45 -10.17 41.96
N ARG A 428 -16.76 -9.88 41.89
CA ARG A 428 -17.68 -10.09 43.01
C ARG A 428 -18.16 -11.55 43.05
N PRO A 429 -18.00 -12.28 44.16
CA PRO A 429 -18.70 -13.55 44.33
C PRO A 429 -20.21 -13.29 44.42
N PRO A 430 -21.08 -14.20 43.93
CA PRO A 430 -22.52 -14.01 44.02
C PRO A 430 -22.94 -13.93 45.49
N ALA A 431 -23.48 -12.79 45.91
CA ALA A 431 -24.08 -12.63 47.22
C ALA A 431 -25.36 -13.46 47.29
N GLY A 432 -25.43 -14.34 48.29
CA GLY A 432 -26.38 -15.45 48.35
C GLY A 432 -27.84 -15.08 48.54
N ASN A 433 -28.71 -16.00 48.11
CA ASN A 433 -30.07 -16.13 48.61
C ASN A 433 -30.10 -17.29 49.62
N ALA A 434 -30.64 -17.01 50.80
CA ALA A 434 -30.89 -17.96 51.86
C ALA A 434 -32.27 -18.63 51.70
N GLU A 435 -32.34 -19.85 52.24
CA GLU A 435 -33.50 -20.63 52.71
C GLU A 435 -34.45 -21.32 51.71
N ALA A 436 -34.29 -22.65 51.60
CA ALA A 436 -35.41 -23.59 51.68
C ALA A 436 -34.97 -24.96 52.24
N SER A 437 -35.30 -25.17 53.53
CA SER A 437 -35.67 -26.41 54.24
C SER A 437 -34.82 -27.70 54.18
N LEU A 438 -34.49 -28.17 55.38
CA LEU A 438 -33.75 -29.36 55.82
C LEU A 438 -34.51 -30.69 55.70
N SER A 439 -33.80 -31.82 55.58
CA SER A 439 -33.73 -32.85 56.65
C SER A 439 -32.75 -34.00 56.33
N PRO A 440 -32.24 -34.71 57.36
CA PRO A 440 -30.93 -35.39 57.35
C PRO A 440 -31.01 -36.92 57.37
N ILE A 441 -29.90 -37.63 57.11
CA ILE A 441 -29.46 -38.85 57.82
C ILE A 441 -28.00 -39.18 57.44
N ALA A 442 -27.27 -39.66 58.45
CA ALA A 442 -25.85 -39.94 58.51
C ALA A 442 -25.43 -41.31 57.94
N VAL A 443 -24.17 -41.38 57.45
CA VAL A 443 -23.11 -42.40 57.67
C VAL A 443 -23.51 -43.88 57.38
N THR A 444 -22.89 -44.64 56.45
CA THR A 444 -21.53 -45.23 56.49
C THR A 444 -21.28 -46.10 55.23
N SER A 445 -20.00 -46.42 54.99
CA SER A 445 -19.42 -47.64 54.37
C SER A 445 -19.54 -47.90 52.85
N GLY A 446 -18.43 -47.67 52.15
CA GLY A 446 -17.64 -48.68 51.42
C GLY A 446 -18.29 -49.65 50.43
N ILE A 447 -18.08 -49.40 49.12
CA ILE A 447 -17.51 -50.27 48.04
C ILE A 447 -18.01 -51.73 47.99
N PRO A 448 -18.52 -52.28 46.84
CA PRO A 448 -17.63 -52.54 45.70
C PRO A 448 -18.13 -52.43 44.24
N SER A 449 -17.13 -52.06 43.42
CA SER A 449 -16.81 -52.34 42.02
C SER A 449 -17.82 -52.96 41.05
N THR A 450 -17.85 -52.37 39.85
CA THR A 450 -17.65 -52.97 38.50
C THR A 450 -17.84 -51.81 37.52
N GLY A 451 -16.99 -51.49 36.55
CA GLY A 451 -16.01 -52.26 35.79
C GLY A 451 -16.28 -51.93 34.31
N VAL A 452 -15.64 -50.89 33.77
CA VAL A 452 -15.56 -50.70 32.31
C VAL A 452 -14.13 -50.39 31.93
N LYS A 453 -13.59 -51.28 31.09
CA LYS A 453 -12.24 -51.29 30.54
C LYS A 453 -12.03 -50.04 29.66
N GLN A 454 -10.97 -49.29 29.93
CA GLN A 454 -10.27 -48.53 28.89
C GLN A 454 -8.90 -49.16 28.69
N SER A 455 -8.75 -49.79 27.53
CA SER A 455 -7.49 -50.24 26.96
C SER A 455 -6.74 -49.02 26.41
N GLY A 456 -5.63 -48.68 27.05
CA GLY A 456 -4.67 -47.70 26.58
C GLY A 456 -3.63 -47.48 27.66
N VAL A 457 -2.41 -47.96 27.46
CA VAL A 457 -1.29 -47.75 28.38
C VAL A 457 -1.10 -46.24 28.58
N PRO A 458 -1.21 -45.70 29.81
CA PRO A 458 -0.95 -44.29 30.04
C PRO A 458 0.56 -44.08 29.98
N VAL A 459 1.06 -43.54 28.87
CA VAL A 459 2.42 -43.01 28.81
C VAL A 459 2.44 -41.79 29.74
N PRO A 460 3.25 -41.79 30.81
CA PRO A 460 3.31 -40.67 31.72
C PRO A 460 3.92 -39.48 30.97
N SER A 461 3.13 -38.40 30.85
CA SER A 461 3.60 -37.13 30.30
C SER A 461 4.84 -36.68 31.05
N GLU A 462 5.92 -36.45 30.31
CA GLU A 462 7.23 -36.02 30.82
C GLU A 462 7.10 -34.72 31.63
N ALA A 463 6.20 -33.83 31.22
CA ALA A 463 5.87 -32.61 31.93
C ALA A 463 5.29 -32.88 33.34
N ARG A 464 4.52 -33.96 33.52
CA ARG A 464 3.92 -34.31 34.81
C ARG A 464 4.98 -34.81 35.81
N ARG A 465 5.98 -35.56 35.32
CA ARG A 465 7.13 -36.02 36.12
C ARG A 465 8.04 -34.87 36.57
N LEU A 466 8.21 -33.85 35.73
CA LEU A 466 9.07 -32.70 36.04
C LEU A 466 8.46 -31.76 37.09
N VAL A 467 7.12 -31.68 37.15
CA VAL A 467 6.39 -30.86 38.14
C VAL A 467 6.33 -31.52 39.52
N GLU A 468 6.34 -32.84 39.57
CA GLU A 468 6.28 -33.61 40.84
C GLU A 468 7.65 -33.79 41.51
N CYS A 469 8.74 -33.28 40.92
CA CYS A 469 10.07 -33.28 41.51
C CYS A 469 10.23 -32.17 42.58
N ASP A 470 11.04 -32.44 43.61
CA ASP A 470 11.29 -31.52 44.72
C ASP A 470 11.92 -30.17 44.31
N ALA A 471 12.53 -30.08 43.11
CA ALA A 471 13.13 -28.86 42.55
C ALA A 471 12.80 -28.71 41.05
N PRO A 472 11.55 -28.34 40.70
CA PRO A 472 11.03 -28.46 39.34
C PRO A 472 11.71 -27.50 38.34
N PHE A 473 12.19 -26.34 38.80
CA PHE A 473 12.90 -25.37 37.95
C PHE A 473 14.29 -25.86 37.50
N VAL A 474 15.00 -26.61 38.34
CA VAL A 474 16.31 -27.18 37.98
C VAL A 474 16.10 -28.33 37.00
N ALA A 475 15.11 -29.18 37.25
CA ALA A 475 14.77 -30.28 36.35
C ALA A 475 14.32 -29.79 34.96
N LEU A 476 13.57 -28.68 34.89
CA LEU A 476 13.20 -28.05 33.61
C LEU A 476 14.40 -27.46 32.87
N ARG A 477 15.38 -26.90 33.59
CA ARG A 477 16.61 -26.38 32.99
C ARG A 477 17.49 -27.50 32.44
N ASP A 478 17.69 -28.56 33.21
CA ASP A 478 18.52 -29.70 32.81
C ASP A 478 17.88 -30.52 31.67
N ALA A 479 16.54 -30.53 31.61
CA ALA A 479 15.80 -31.08 30.47
C ALA A 479 15.79 -30.14 29.23
N GLY A 480 16.42 -28.96 29.31
CA GLY A 480 16.58 -28.03 28.20
C GLY A 480 15.38 -27.10 27.92
N TRP A 481 14.38 -27.06 28.81
CA TRP A 481 13.15 -26.27 28.64
C TRP A 481 13.29 -24.82 29.14
N LEU A 482 14.35 -24.51 29.88
CA LEU A 482 14.68 -23.17 30.34
C LEU A 482 16.10 -22.82 29.86
N GLN A 483 16.21 -21.95 28.86
CA GLN A 483 17.49 -21.34 28.47
C GLN A 483 17.77 -20.11 29.34
N ALA A 484 19.04 -19.91 29.71
CA ALA A 484 19.48 -18.79 30.54
C ALA A 484 19.73 -17.49 29.74
N ASP A 485 19.78 -17.55 28.40
CA ASP A 485 20.03 -16.41 27.53
C ASP A 485 19.06 -16.43 26.34
N ALA A 486 18.36 -15.32 26.09
CA ALA A 486 17.24 -15.25 25.14
C ALA A 486 17.68 -15.18 23.66
N LEU A 487 18.99 -15.25 23.38
CA LEU A 487 19.57 -15.07 22.05
C LEU A 487 20.46 -16.23 21.57
N GLU A 488 20.55 -17.35 22.29
CA GLU A 488 21.23 -18.55 21.80
C GLU A 488 20.27 -19.48 21.05
N PHE A 489 20.30 -19.42 19.73
CA PHE A 489 19.56 -20.34 18.86
C PHE A 489 20.17 -21.75 18.91
N SER A 490 19.29 -22.75 19.05
CA SER A 490 19.64 -24.18 18.99
C SER A 490 20.32 -24.55 17.67
N THR A 491 21.41 -25.31 17.75
CA THR A 491 22.18 -25.83 16.60
C THR A 491 21.40 -26.83 15.75
N ALA A 492 20.19 -27.24 16.17
CA ALA A 492 19.32 -28.12 15.40
C ALA A 492 18.79 -27.49 14.09
N TYR A 493 18.92 -26.17 13.91
CA TYR A 493 18.53 -25.46 12.68
C TYR A 493 19.70 -25.19 11.71
N ALA A 494 20.90 -25.72 11.98
CA ALA A 494 22.08 -25.46 11.16
C ALA A 494 22.12 -26.28 9.85
N ASP A 495 21.38 -27.39 9.76
CA ASP A 495 21.37 -28.25 8.57
C ASP A 495 19.92 -28.47 8.08
N CYS A 496 19.39 -27.54 7.30
CA CYS A 496 18.23 -27.72 6.40
C CYS A 496 18.45 -26.93 5.11
#